data_AF-A7SI55-F1
#
_entry.id   AF-A7SI55-F1
#
_cell.length_a   1.000
_cell.length_b   1.000
_cell.length_c   1.000
_cell.angle_alpha   90.00
_cell.angle_beta   90.00
_cell.angle_gamma   90.00
#
_symmetry.space_group_name_H-M   'P 1'
#
loop_
_entity.id
_entity.type
_entity.pdbx_description
1 polymer ?
#
loop_
_entity_poly.entity_id
_entity_poly.type
_entity_poly.pdbx_seq_one_letter_code
_entity_poly.pdbx_strand_id
1 'polypeptide(L)'
;INSIFHTYVHTINSTCHTYVHTINSTCHTYVHTINSTCHTYVHTINSTCHTYIHTTNSTCHTYVHTINSTCHNYVHTINSTCHTYIHTINSTCHTYVHTINSTCHTYIHTINSTCHTYV
;
A
#
# COMPACT_ATOMS: atom_id res chain seq x y z
N ILE A 1 -30.57 -30.60 -7.08
CA ILE A 1 -29.75 -29.89 -8.10
C ILE A 1 -29.70 -28.39 -7.81
N ASN A 2 -30.85 -27.69 -7.79
CA ASN A 2 -30.88 -26.23 -7.61
C ASN A 2 -30.29 -25.73 -6.25
N SER A 3 -30.58 -26.42 -5.13
CA SER A 3 -30.02 -26.08 -3.81
C SER A 3 -28.50 -26.26 -3.71
N ILE A 4 -27.95 -27.34 -4.31
CA ILE A 4 -26.49 -27.59 -4.31
C ILE A 4 -25.78 -26.54 -5.17
N PHE A 5 -26.35 -26.21 -6.33
CA PHE A 5 -25.86 -25.15 -7.21
C PHE A 5 -25.83 -23.78 -6.50
N HIS A 6 -26.92 -23.39 -5.86
CA HIS A 6 -26.99 -22.14 -5.12
C HIS A 6 -25.95 -22.08 -4.00
N THR A 7 -25.78 -23.18 -3.26
CA THR A 7 -24.77 -23.31 -2.20
C THR A 7 -23.35 -23.15 -2.76
N TYR A 8 -23.08 -23.74 -3.93
CA TYR A 8 -21.76 -23.68 -4.56
C TYR A 8 -21.41 -22.25 -5.04
N VAL A 9 -22.33 -21.58 -5.76
CA VAL A 9 -22.16 -20.18 -6.19
C VAL A 9 -21.98 -19.25 -4.99
N HIS A 10 -22.79 -19.44 -3.94
CA HIS A 10 -22.66 -18.67 -2.70
C HIS A 10 -21.29 -18.87 -2.06
N THR A 11 -20.79 -20.11 -2.02
CA THR A 11 -19.48 -20.43 -1.45
C THR A 11 -18.37 -19.71 -2.22
N ILE A 12 -18.36 -19.78 -3.55
CA ILE A 12 -17.38 -19.08 -4.39
C ILE A 12 -17.42 -17.58 -4.11
N ASN A 13 -18.62 -16.98 -4.13
CA ASN A 13 -18.76 -15.54 -3.91
C ASN A 13 -18.23 -15.12 -2.53
N SER A 14 -18.54 -15.90 -1.49
CA SER A 14 -18.04 -15.69 -0.14
C SER A 14 -16.51 -15.78 -0.09
N THR A 15 -15.93 -16.84 -0.65
CA THR A 15 -14.47 -17.03 -0.72
C THR A 15 -13.79 -15.86 -1.43
N CYS A 16 -14.32 -15.43 -2.58
CA CYS A 16 -13.82 -14.30 -3.34
C CYS A 16 -13.85 -13.00 -2.53
N HIS A 17 -14.96 -12.73 -1.85
CA HIS A 17 -15.09 -11.58 -0.97
C HIS A 17 -14.06 -11.60 0.17
N THR A 18 -13.87 -12.76 0.82
CA THR A 18 -12.88 -12.92 1.88
C THR A 18 -11.46 -12.66 1.38
N TYR A 19 -11.08 -13.18 0.21
CA TYR A 19 -9.75 -12.94 -0.37
C TYR A 19 -9.52 -11.46 -0.70
N VAL A 20 -10.49 -10.80 -1.34
CA VAL A 20 -10.41 -9.36 -1.66
C VAL A 20 -10.29 -8.53 -0.39
N HIS A 21 -11.11 -8.82 0.62
CA HIS A 21 -11.05 -8.12 1.90
C HIS A 21 -9.67 -8.30 2.57
N THR A 22 -9.14 -9.52 2.56
CA THR A 22 -7.83 -9.83 3.14
C THR A 22 -6.73 -9.03 2.46
N ILE A 23 -6.69 -9.03 1.12
CA ILE A 23 -5.69 -8.29 0.36
C ILE A 23 -5.78 -6.80 0.67
N ASN A 24 -6.98 -6.22 0.60
CA ASN A 24 -7.17 -4.80 0.92
C ASN A 24 -6.67 -4.45 2.33
N SER A 25 -7.00 -5.27 3.33
CA SER A 25 -6.56 -5.08 4.71
C SER A 25 -5.03 -5.15 4.86
N THR A 26 -4.41 -6.16 4.24
CA THR A 26 -2.96 -6.32 4.22
C THR A 26 -2.29 -5.11 3.57
N CYS A 27 -2.79 -4.67 2.42
CA CYS A 27 -2.28 -3.51 1.70
C CYS A 27 -2.39 -2.22 2.50
N HIS A 28 -3.54 -1.99 3.12
CA HIS A 28 -3.74 -0.84 4.01
C HIS A 28 -2.75 -0.83 5.17
N THR A 29 -2.54 -1.99 5.79
CA THR A 29 -1.58 -2.17 6.89
C THR A 29 -0.16 -1.81 6.43
N TYR A 30 0.30 -2.36 5.30
CA TYR A 30 1.63 -2.06 4.78
C TYR A 30 1.82 -0.58 4.45
N VAL A 31 0.84 0.04 3.79
CA VAL A 31 0.89 1.48 3.48
C VAL A 31 0.97 2.32 4.74
N HIS A 32 0.17 2.00 5.75
CA HIS A 32 0.19 2.69 7.03
C HIS A 32 1.55 2.56 7.72
N THR A 33 2.12 1.34 7.77
CA THR A 33 3.44 1.09 8.34
C THR A 33 4.51 1.91 7.64
N ILE A 34 4.56 1.89 6.30
CA ILE A 34 5.55 2.66 5.55
C ILE A 34 5.39 4.15 5.84
N ASN A 35 4.18 4.69 5.77
CA ASN A 35 3.94 6.09 6.04
C ASN A 35 4.41 6.50 7.45
N SER A 36 4.12 5.68 8.47
CA SER A 36 4.58 5.90 9.83
C SER A 36 6.10 5.87 9.94
N THR A 37 6.75 4.86 9.36
CA THR A 37 8.21 4.75 9.35
C THR A 37 8.86 5.97 8.69
N CYS A 38 8.35 6.39 7.54
CA CYS A 38 8.82 7.55 6.81
C CYS A 38 8.69 8.84 7.60
N HIS A 39 7.53 9.05 8.24
CA HIS A 39 7.31 10.19 9.12
C HIS A 39 8.33 10.24 10.26
N THR A 40 8.57 9.11 10.93
CA THR A 40 9.55 8.99 12.02
C THR A 40 10.97 9.30 11.56
N TYR A 41 11.38 8.80 10.39
CA TYR A 41 12.71 9.08 9.84
C TYR A 41 12.88 10.57 9.49
N VAL A 42 11.89 11.17 8.82
CA VAL A 42 11.92 12.60 8.48
C VAL A 42 11.98 13.46 9.74
N HIS A 43 11.17 13.15 10.74
CA HIS A 43 11.18 13.87 12.01
C HIS A 43 12.55 13.78 12.70
N THR A 44 13.13 12.58 12.76
CA THR A 44 14.46 12.36 13.33
C THR A 44 15.53 13.20 12.64
N ILE A 45 15.56 13.18 11.30
CA ILE A 45 16.54 13.94 10.52
C ILE A 45 16.37 15.43 10.76
N ASN A 46 15.14 15.96 10.69
CA ASN A 46 14.88 17.37 10.96
C ASN A 46 15.35 17.79 12.36
N SER A 47 15.11 16.96 13.38
CA SER A 47 15.57 17.23 14.75
C SER A 47 17.10 17.24 14.87
N THR A 48 17.77 16.25 14.28
CA THR A 48 19.24 16.19 14.24
C THR A 48 19.82 17.41 13.53
N CYS A 49 19.24 17.78 12.39
CA CYS A 49 19.65 18.93 11.61
C CYS A 49 19.47 20.24 12.37
N HIS A 50 18.32 20.42 13.03
CA HIS A 50 18.07 21.60 13.86
C HIS A 50 19.08 21.70 15.00
N THR A 51 19.35 20.59 15.69
CA THR A 51 20.35 20.53 16.77
C THR A 51 21.74 20.89 16.25
N TYR A 52 22.15 20.30 15.12
CA TYR A 52 23.47 20.53 14.54
C TYR A 52 23.63 21.98 14.09
N ILE A 53 22.62 22.56 13.42
CA ILE A 53 22.59 23.98 13.05
C ILE A 53 22.70 24.86 14.30
N HIS A 54 21.89 24.61 15.34
CA HIS A 54 21.94 25.41 16.57
C HIS A 54 23.33 25.42 17.21
N THR A 55 24.01 24.27 17.25
CA THR A 55 25.38 24.18 17.79
C THR A 55 26.42 24.88 16.91
N THR A 56 26.32 24.78 15.58
CA THR A 56 27.30 25.33 14.62
C THR A 56 27.07 26.79 14.23
N ASN A 57 25.87 27.34 14.44
CA ASN A 57 25.58 28.74 14.15
C ASN A 57 26.42 29.71 15.02
N SER A 58 27.01 29.20 16.11
CA SER A 58 27.96 29.93 16.94
C SER A 58 29.35 30.12 16.31
N THR A 59 29.70 29.34 15.27
CA THR A 59 31.08 29.27 14.75
C THR A 59 31.25 29.63 13.27
N CYS A 60 30.27 29.46 12.37
CA CYS A 60 30.40 29.88 10.96
C CYS A 60 29.09 29.79 10.12
N HIS A 61 28.77 30.84 9.34
CA HIS A 61 27.55 30.91 8.51
C HIS A 61 27.55 29.93 7.31
N THR A 62 28.71 29.70 6.67
CA THR A 62 28.83 28.82 5.50
C THR A 62 28.55 27.35 5.83
N TYR A 63 28.95 26.91 7.02
CA TYR A 63 28.69 25.55 7.49
C TYR A 63 27.18 25.30 7.71
N VAL A 64 26.48 26.27 8.29
CA VAL A 64 25.03 26.20 8.51
C VAL A 64 24.27 25.99 7.20
N HIS A 65 24.65 26.72 6.14
CA HIS A 65 24.04 26.56 4.82
C HIS A 65 24.20 25.12 4.28
N THR A 66 25.42 24.58 4.34
CA THR A 66 25.72 23.21 3.86
C THR A 66 24.96 22.15 4.64
N ILE A 67 24.82 22.32 5.95
CA ILE A 67 24.04 21.41 6.80
C ILE A 67 22.58 21.45 6.36
N ASN A 68 22.00 22.66 6.24
CA ASN A 68 20.61 22.82 5.87
C ASN A 68 20.29 22.21 4.49
N SER A 69 21.16 22.42 3.49
CA SER A 69 20.99 21.81 2.16
C SER A 69 21.06 20.29 2.21
N THR A 70 21.99 19.75 3.00
CA THR A 70 22.15 18.30 3.17
C THR A 70 20.90 17.68 3.81
N CYS A 71 20.42 18.29 4.88
CA CYS A 71 19.20 17.90 5.58
C CYS A 71 17.96 17.92 4.68
N HIS A 72 17.79 19.00 3.92
CA HIS A 72 16.71 19.12 2.94
C HIS A 72 16.75 17.99 1.92
N ASN A 73 17.92 17.72 1.34
CA ASN A 73 18.09 16.66 0.35
C ASN A 73 17.78 15.27 0.91
N TYR A 74 18.20 14.98 2.14
CA TYR A 74 17.88 13.70 2.79
C TYR A 74 16.37 13.54 3.02
N VAL A 75 15.71 14.56 3.57
CA VAL A 75 14.25 14.54 3.79
C VAL A 75 13.50 14.36 2.48
N HIS A 76 13.89 15.09 1.42
CA HIS A 76 13.29 14.96 0.11
C HIS A 76 13.44 13.53 -0.44
N THR A 77 14.64 12.95 -0.32
CA THR A 77 14.93 11.59 -0.81
C THR A 77 14.08 10.55 -0.08
N ILE A 78 13.95 10.65 1.24
CA ILE A 78 13.12 9.74 2.03
C ILE A 78 11.65 9.87 1.61
N ASN A 79 11.11 11.09 1.56
CA ASN A 79 9.73 11.30 1.13
C ASN A 79 9.45 10.72 -0.26
N SER A 80 10.34 10.95 -1.23
CA SER A 80 10.22 10.40 -2.58
C SER A 80 10.23 8.87 -2.58
N THR A 81 11.13 8.27 -1.81
CA THR A 81 11.25 6.81 -1.68
C THR A 81 9.97 6.22 -1.09
N CYS A 82 9.48 6.81 0.00
CA CYS A 82 8.26 6.41 0.67
C CYS A 82 7.03 6.51 -0.23
N HIS A 83 6.90 7.61 -0.96
CA HIS A 83 5.83 7.79 -1.94
C HIS A 83 5.85 6.70 -3.02
N THR A 84 7.04 6.40 -3.55
CA THR A 84 7.23 5.36 -4.57
C THR A 84 6.81 3.98 -4.06
N TYR A 85 7.23 3.61 -2.85
CA TYR A 85 6.84 2.34 -2.23
C TYR A 85 5.33 2.24 -1.99
N ILE A 86 4.72 3.28 -1.43
CA ILE A 86 3.27 3.33 -1.19
C ILE A 86 2.50 3.18 -2.51
N HIS A 87 2.90 3.92 -3.55
CA HIS A 87 2.29 3.82 -4.86
C HIS A 87 2.39 2.40 -5.43
N THR A 88 3.57 1.79 -5.34
CA THR A 88 3.83 0.42 -5.84
C THR A 88 2.94 -0.60 -5.13
N ILE A 89 2.81 -0.51 -3.81
CA ILE A 89 1.94 -1.39 -3.02
C ILE A 89 0.49 -1.20 -3.46
N ASN A 90 -0.02 0.02 -3.48
CA ASN A 90 -1.40 0.30 -3.90
C ASN A 90 -1.71 -0.25 -5.30
N SER A 91 -0.81 -0.04 -6.26
CA SER A 91 -0.96 -0.56 -7.63
C SER A 91 -0.99 -2.09 -7.66
N THR A 92 -0.11 -2.73 -6.90
CA THR A 92 -0.04 -4.19 -6.80
C THR A 92 -1.33 -4.76 -6.21
N CYS A 93 -1.80 -4.16 -5.12
CA CYS A 93 -3.03 -4.53 -4.44
C CYS A 93 -4.26 -4.39 -5.34
N HIS A 94 -4.37 -3.26 -6.05
CA HIS A 94 -5.43 -3.04 -7.01
C HIS A 94 -5.44 -4.12 -8.10
N THR A 95 -4.26 -4.48 -8.63
CA THR A 95 -4.11 -5.51 -9.65
C THR A 95 -4.56 -6.88 -9.15
N TYR A 96 -4.15 -7.27 -7.94
CA TYR A 96 -4.58 -8.53 -7.35
C TYR A 96 -6.09 -8.59 -7.09
N VAL A 97 -6.67 -7.53 -6.53
CA VAL A 97 -8.12 -7.45 -6.29
C VAL A 97 -8.90 -7.56 -7.60
N HIS A 98 -8.48 -6.83 -8.62
CA HIS A 98 -9.10 -6.90 -9.95
C HIS A 98 -9.03 -8.32 -10.53
N THR A 99 -7.87 -8.97 -10.44
CA THR A 99 -7.66 -10.33 -10.95
C THR A 99 -8.56 -11.34 -10.26
N ILE A 100 -8.68 -11.26 -8.93
CA ILE A 100 -9.54 -12.15 -8.14
C ILE A 100 -11.00 -11.93 -8.53
N ASN A 101 -11.47 -10.68 -8.55
CA ASN A 101 -12.85 -10.37 -8.94
C ASN A 101 -13.18 -10.90 -10.35
N SER A 102 -12.29 -10.70 -11.32
CA SER A 102 -12.46 -11.21 -12.69
C SER A 102 -12.53 -12.73 -12.74
N THR A 103 -11.65 -13.41 -12.00
CA THR A 103 -11.60 -14.87 -11.93
C THR A 103 -12.90 -15.41 -11.32
N CYS A 104 -13.34 -14.83 -10.21
CA CYS A 104 -14.57 -15.18 -9.53
C CYS A 104 -15.81 -14.98 -10.41
N HIS A 105 -15.90 -13.84 -11.09
CA HIS A 105 -16.98 -13.56 -12.03
C HIS A 105 -17.02 -14.59 -13.17
N THR A 106 -15.87 -14.89 -13.76
CA THR A 106 -15.76 -15.88 -14.85
C THR A 106 -16.18 -17.27 -14.39
N TYR A 107 -15.75 -17.68 -13.20
CA TYR A 107 -16.08 -18.99 -12.64
C TYR A 107 -17.58 -19.12 -12.35
N ILE A 108 -18.18 -18.09 -11.72
CA ILE A 108 -19.63 -18.04 -11.47
C ILE A 108 -20.41 -18.05 -12.79
N HIS A 109 -20.00 -17.27 -13.79
CA HIS A 109 -20.64 -17.26 -15.11
C HIS A 109 -20.60 -18.63 -15.80
N THR A 110 -19.44 -19.32 -15.72
CA THR A 110 -19.27 -20.67 -16.29
C THR A 110 -20.19 -21.69 -15.61
N ILE A 111 -20.32 -21.61 -14.28
CA ILE A 111 -21.22 -22.48 -13.52
C ILE A 111 -22.70 -22.19 -13.88
N ASN A 112 -23.08 -20.92 -13.98
CA ASN A 112 -24.44 -20.53 -14.34
C ASN A 112 -24.81 -21.00 -15.76
N SER A 113 -23.92 -20.80 -16.73
CA SER A 113 -24.14 -21.20 -18.13
C SER A 113 -24.23 -22.71 -18.30
N THR A 114 -23.34 -23.48 -17.65
CA THR A 114 -23.42 -24.95 -17.65
C THR A 114 -24.73 -25.44 -17.03
N CYS A 115 -25.13 -24.90 -15.88
CA CYS A 115 -26.42 -25.23 -15.25
C CYS A 115 -27.60 -24.97 -16.20
N HIS A 116 -27.61 -23.84 -16.91
CA HIS A 116 -28.68 -23.50 -17.86
C HIS A 116 -28.75 -24.45 -19.07
N THR A 117 -27.62 -25.05 -19.48
CA THR A 117 -27.59 -26.06 -20.57
C THR A 117 -28.00 -27.47 -20.14
N TYR A 118 -27.97 -27.79 -18.85
CA TYR A 118 -28.32 -29.12 -18.32
C TYR A 118 -29.71 -29.19 -17.65
N VAL A 119 -30.42 -28.06 -17.58
CA VAL A 119 -31.84 -27.94 -17.18
C VAL A 119 -32.70 -27.88 -18.43
#